data_AF-A0A8J2WRH9-F1
#
_entry.id   AF-A0A8J2WRH9-F1
#
_cell.length_a   1.000
_cell.length_b   1.000
_cell.length_c   1.000
_cell.angle_alpha   90.00
_cell.angle_beta   90.00
_cell.angle_gamma   90.00
#
_symmetry.space_group_name_H-M   'P 1'
#
loop_
_entity.id
_entity.type
_entity.pdbx_description
1 polymer ?
#
loop_
_entity_poly.entity_id
_entity_poly.type
_entity_poly.pdbx_seq_one_letter_code
_entity_poly.pdbx_strand_id
1 'polypeptide(L)'
;MRTAALLLVAPAVHAFVAPSTTAPIARLAPLQVAPITVAALDDAVTAKVISAELQEMLDREWIEQDCHVVIGQNAADAYLGARAKGLDDVGSILQHVGEQMTTDFPVDAYVGPWDCANFVSDTLVALASGERCECSSAPTAAELEARAAEFGGSS
;
A
#
# COMPACT_ATOMS: atom_id res chain seq x y z
N MET A 1 -88.27 20.37 10.57
CA MET A 1 -86.87 20.27 11.02
C MET A 1 -86.04 19.82 9.83
N ARG A 2 -85.12 20.66 9.34
CA ARG A 2 -84.29 20.39 8.16
C ARG A 2 -82.89 20.02 8.63
N THR A 3 -82.44 18.80 8.35
CA THR A 3 -81.10 18.32 8.68
C THR A 3 -80.16 18.57 7.51
N ALA A 4 -79.08 19.31 7.75
CA ALA A 4 -78.08 19.67 6.77
C ALA A 4 -77.19 18.47 6.41
N ALA A 5 -76.94 18.25 5.11
CA ALA A 5 -75.97 17.29 4.63
C ALA A 5 -74.58 17.97 4.56
N LEU A 6 -73.62 17.43 5.32
CA LEU A 6 -72.23 17.87 5.31
C LEU A 6 -71.52 17.27 4.07
N LEU A 7 -70.99 18.13 3.19
CA LEU A 7 -70.10 17.75 2.10
C LEU A 7 -68.68 17.55 2.63
N LEU A 8 -68.18 16.32 2.61
CA LEU A 8 -66.77 16.01 2.83
C LEU A 8 -66.02 16.13 1.50
N VAL A 9 -65.17 17.16 1.39
CA VAL A 9 -64.22 17.33 0.29
C VAL A 9 -62.93 16.59 0.65
N ALA A 10 -62.58 15.56 -0.13
CA ALA A 10 -61.30 14.87 0.00
C ALA A 10 -60.18 15.69 -0.68
N PRO A 11 -58.96 15.80 -0.10
CA PRO A 11 -57.85 16.48 -0.75
C PRO A 11 -57.26 15.61 -1.88
N ALA A 12 -56.98 16.25 -3.02
CA ALA A 12 -56.32 15.61 -4.16
C ALA A 12 -54.86 15.28 -3.83
N VAL A 13 -54.55 13.99 -3.67
CA VAL A 13 -53.17 13.50 -3.53
C VAL A 13 -52.52 13.55 -4.91
N HIS A 14 -51.59 14.49 -5.11
CA HIS A 14 -50.74 14.49 -6.30
C HIS A 14 -49.66 13.40 -6.14
N ALA A 15 -49.74 12.36 -6.97
CA ALA A 15 -48.71 11.34 -7.02
C ALA A 15 -47.39 11.94 -7.54
N PHE A 16 -46.33 11.86 -6.75
CA PHE A 16 -44.98 12.17 -7.19
C PHE A 16 -44.52 11.09 -8.19
N VAL A 17 -44.38 11.47 -9.47
CA VAL A 17 -43.80 10.61 -10.50
C VAL A 17 -42.28 10.83 -10.48
N ALA A 18 -41.54 9.85 -9.96
CA ALA A 18 -40.09 9.88 -10.03
C ALA A 18 -39.62 9.83 -11.51
N PRO A 19 -38.62 10.63 -11.91
CA PRO A 19 -38.10 10.59 -13.26
C PRO A 19 -37.52 9.21 -13.58
N SER A 20 -37.90 8.67 -14.75
CA SER A 20 -37.47 7.37 -15.26
C SER A 20 -35.94 7.23 -15.28
N THR A 21 -35.41 6.20 -14.63
CA THR A 21 -33.99 5.84 -14.55
C THR A 21 -33.46 5.17 -15.83
N THR A 22 -33.90 5.60 -17.01
CA THR A 22 -33.49 5.05 -18.31
C THR A 22 -32.38 5.87 -18.95
N ALA A 23 -31.37 6.26 -18.18
CA ALA A 23 -30.09 6.69 -18.75
C ALA A 23 -29.30 5.43 -19.13
N PRO A 24 -28.73 5.33 -20.34
CA PRO A 24 -27.83 4.24 -20.67
C PRO A 24 -26.63 4.31 -19.73
N ILE A 25 -26.46 3.28 -18.90
CA ILE A 25 -25.24 3.11 -18.11
C ILE A 25 -24.15 2.75 -19.11
N ALA A 26 -23.35 3.73 -19.51
CA ALA A 26 -22.13 3.47 -20.25
C ALA A 26 -21.21 2.64 -19.34
N ARG A 27 -21.14 1.33 -19.58
CA ARG A 27 -20.13 0.48 -18.94
C ARG A 27 -18.78 0.87 -19.53
N LEU A 28 -18.01 1.64 -18.78
CA LEU A 28 -16.58 1.81 -19.06
C LEU A 28 -15.95 0.41 -19.08
N ALA A 29 -15.16 0.14 -20.12
CA ALA A 29 -14.35 -1.07 -20.13
C ALA A 29 -13.43 -1.05 -18.90
N PRO A 30 -13.17 -2.20 -18.26
CA PRO A 30 -12.26 -2.26 -17.13
C PRO A 30 -10.88 -1.81 -17.59
N LEU A 31 -10.32 -0.80 -16.91
CA LEU A 31 -8.94 -0.37 -17.12
C LEU A 31 -8.02 -1.53 -16.74
N GLN A 32 -7.19 -2.00 -17.67
CA GLN A 32 -6.13 -2.95 -17.39
C GLN A 32 -4.89 -2.15 -16.98
N VAL A 33 -4.57 -2.16 -15.69
CA VAL A 33 -3.33 -1.57 -15.16
C VAL A 33 -2.32 -2.70 -15.00
N ALA A 34 -1.18 -2.59 -15.66
CA ALA A 34 -0.10 -3.56 -15.50
C ALA A 34 0.47 -3.48 -14.07
N PRO A 35 0.82 -4.61 -13.44
CA PRO A 35 1.42 -4.59 -12.11
C PRO A 35 2.81 -3.95 -12.16
N ILE A 36 3.16 -3.23 -11.09
CA ILE A 36 4.53 -2.75 -10.88
C ILE A 36 5.40 -3.96 -10.54
N THR A 37 6.53 -4.09 -11.24
CA THR A 37 7.43 -5.24 -11.12
C THR A 37 8.85 -4.84 -10.78
N VAL A 38 9.50 -5.68 -9.98
CA VAL A 38 10.90 -5.53 -9.53
C VAL A 38 11.86 -6.46 -10.30
N ALA A 39 11.42 -7.06 -11.41
CA ALA A 39 12.19 -8.03 -12.17
C ALA A 39 13.55 -7.50 -12.67
N ALA A 40 13.67 -6.17 -12.86
CA ALA A 40 14.89 -5.51 -13.31
C ALA A 40 15.83 -5.07 -12.16
N LEU A 41 15.39 -5.18 -10.91
CA LEU A 41 16.18 -4.76 -9.75
C LEU A 41 17.20 -5.84 -9.35
N ASP A 42 18.34 -5.41 -8.82
CA ASP A 42 19.29 -6.32 -8.18
C ASP A 42 18.80 -6.68 -6.77
N ASP A 43 18.59 -7.97 -6.52
CA ASP A 43 18.00 -8.47 -5.28
C ASP A 43 18.88 -8.19 -4.05
N ALA A 44 20.19 -8.36 -4.18
CA ALA A 44 21.13 -8.20 -3.07
C ALA A 44 21.25 -6.74 -2.65
N VAL A 45 21.31 -5.84 -3.61
CA VAL A 45 21.30 -4.39 -3.38
C VAL A 45 19.95 -3.94 -2.82
N THR A 46 18.85 -4.43 -3.40
CA THR A 46 17.49 -4.06 -2.96
C THR A 46 17.23 -4.49 -1.52
N ALA A 47 17.67 -5.69 -1.13
CA ALA A 47 17.57 -6.16 0.25
C ALA A 47 18.33 -5.26 1.24
N LYS A 48 19.56 -4.83 0.89
CA LYS A 48 20.33 -3.90 1.73
C LYS A 48 19.63 -2.55 1.88
N VAL A 49 19.07 -2.03 0.78
CA VAL A 49 18.28 -0.80 0.77
C VAL A 49 17.06 -0.93 1.67
N ILE A 50 16.27 -2.00 1.52
CA ILE A 50 15.09 -2.26 2.37
C ILE A 50 15.46 -2.23 3.85
N SER A 51 16.52 -2.94 4.24
CA SER A 51 16.94 -2.99 5.63
C SER A 51 17.32 -1.62 6.18
N ALA A 52 18.13 -0.86 5.43
CA ALA A 52 18.63 0.44 5.86
C ALA A 52 17.49 1.48 5.94
N GLU A 53 16.65 1.55 4.92
CA GLU A 53 15.58 2.55 4.82
C GLU A 53 14.45 2.31 5.81
N LEU A 54 14.09 1.04 6.04
CA LEU A 54 13.08 0.69 7.04
C LEU A 54 13.60 1.05 8.44
N GLN A 55 14.85 0.69 8.76
CA GLN A 55 15.45 1.07 10.03
C GLN A 55 15.46 2.61 10.20
N GLU A 56 15.98 3.33 9.21
CA GLU A 56 16.08 4.80 9.27
C GLU A 56 14.70 5.46 9.41
N MET A 57 13.69 4.95 8.73
CA MET A 57 12.32 5.43 8.87
C MET A 57 11.78 5.21 10.28
N LEU A 58 11.98 4.02 10.84
CA LEU A 58 11.52 3.69 12.19
C LEU A 58 12.24 4.52 13.25
N ASP A 59 13.56 4.67 13.15
CA ASP A 59 14.37 5.49 14.06
C ASP A 59 13.94 6.97 14.02
N ARG A 60 13.59 7.48 12.84
CA ARG A 60 13.12 8.86 12.67
C ARG A 60 11.75 9.09 13.30
N GLU A 61 10.81 8.16 13.14
CA GLU A 61 9.43 8.32 13.61
C GLU A 61 9.30 8.00 15.11
N TRP A 62 10.02 6.98 15.59
CA TRP A 62 9.81 6.37 16.91
C TRP A 62 11.04 6.44 17.83
N ILE A 63 12.07 7.21 17.44
CA ILE A 63 13.39 7.27 18.08
C ILE A 63 14.16 5.96 17.85
N GLU A 64 15.49 6.03 17.86
CA GLU A 64 16.37 4.87 17.69
C GLU A 64 16.09 3.76 18.71
N GLN A 65 15.90 2.53 18.21
CA GLN A 65 15.65 1.33 19.03
C GLN A 65 16.36 0.11 18.43
N ASP A 66 16.92 -0.74 19.29
CA ASP A 66 17.62 -1.97 18.86
C ASP A 66 16.72 -2.90 18.01
N CYS A 67 15.41 -2.91 18.29
CA CYS A 67 14.46 -3.71 17.53
C CYS A 67 14.29 -3.25 16.08
N HIS A 68 14.58 -1.98 15.74
CA HIS A 68 14.46 -1.46 14.37
C HIS A 68 15.50 -2.08 13.44
N VAL A 69 16.72 -2.35 13.93
CA VAL A 69 17.76 -3.08 13.18
C VAL A 69 17.26 -4.48 12.80
N VAL A 70 16.67 -5.18 13.77
CA VAL A 70 16.10 -6.53 13.56
C VAL A 70 14.93 -6.49 12.58
N ILE A 71 14.05 -5.50 12.71
CA ILE A 71 12.91 -5.31 11.79
C ILE A 71 13.39 -5.07 10.35
N GLY A 72 14.39 -4.20 10.17
CA GLY A 72 15.02 -3.95 8.87
C GLY A 72 15.55 -5.23 8.24
N GLN A 73 16.32 -6.02 8.99
CA GLN A 73 16.89 -7.27 8.50
C GLN A 73 15.81 -8.32 8.17
N ASN A 74 14.81 -8.48 9.03
CA ASN A 74 13.70 -9.41 8.80
C ASN A 74 12.92 -9.08 7.53
N ALA A 75 12.71 -7.79 7.25
CA ALA A 75 12.04 -7.33 6.04
C ALA A 75 12.87 -7.63 4.78
N ALA A 76 14.18 -7.40 4.83
CA ALA A 76 15.11 -7.71 3.75
C ALA A 76 15.17 -9.22 3.45
N ASP A 77 15.24 -10.05 4.49
CA ASP A 77 15.23 -11.51 4.36
C ASP A 77 13.91 -12.02 3.79
N ALA A 78 12.78 -11.45 4.22
CA ALA A 78 11.47 -11.77 3.67
C ALA A 78 11.35 -11.38 2.19
N TYR A 79 11.91 -10.23 1.79
CA TYR A 79 11.99 -9.84 0.38
C TYR A 79 12.80 -10.85 -0.44
N LEU A 80 14.00 -11.23 0.03
CA LEU A 80 14.82 -12.25 -0.66
C LEU A 80 14.10 -13.60 -0.73
N GLY A 81 13.35 -13.96 0.33
CA GLY A 81 12.47 -15.13 0.34
C GLY A 81 11.35 -15.07 -0.70
N ALA A 82 10.79 -13.88 -0.96
CA ALA A 82 9.83 -13.67 -2.04
C ALA A 82 10.49 -13.88 -3.42
N ARG A 83 11.66 -13.27 -3.64
CA ARG A 83 12.40 -13.38 -4.91
C ARG A 83 12.83 -14.82 -5.19
N ALA A 84 13.27 -15.55 -4.17
CA ALA A 84 13.61 -16.97 -4.27
C ALA A 84 12.41 -17.86 -4.68
N LYS A 85 11.17 -17.40 -4.46
CA LYS A 85 9.93 -18.07 -4.92
C LYS A 85 9.50 -17.64 -6.32
N GLY A 86 10.25 -16.75 -6.98
CA GLY A 86 9.91 -16.21 -8.30
C GLY A 86 8.80 -15.16 -8.27
N LEU A 87 8.61 -14.48 -7.13
CA LEU A 87 7.68 -13.36 -7.02
C LEU A 87 8.37 -12.08 -7.51
N ASP A 88 7.80 -11.45 -8.53
CA ASP A 88 8.37 -10.25 -9.15
C ASP A 88 7.41 -9.05 -9.16
N ASP A 89 6.14 -9.25 -8.81
CA ASP A 89 5.19 -8.14 -8.67
C ASP A 89 5.15 -7.62 -7.23
N VAL A 90 5.09 -6.30 -7.07
CA VAL A 90 5.16 -5.65 -5.76
C VAL A 90 4.01 -6.11 -4.83
N GLY A 91 2.83 -6.38 -5.37
CA GLY A 91 1.67 -6.83 -4.58
C GLY A 91 1.88 -8.20 -3.93
N SER A 92 2.35 -9.18 -4.70
CA SER A 92 2.68 -10.50 -4.17
C SER A 92 3.86 -10.47 -3.20
N ILE A 93 4.85 -9.60 -3.44
CA ILE A 93 5.98 -9.41 -2.53
C ILE A 93 5.50 -8.79 -1.22
N LEU A 94 4.69 -7.73 -1.25
CA LEU A 94 4.07 -7.11 -0.08
C LEU A 94 3.33 -8.16 0.76
N GLN A 95 2.48 -8.97 0.12
CA GLN A 95 1.76 -10.04 0.79
C GLN A 95 2.71 -11.02 1.47
N HIS A 96 3.76 -11.45 0.77
CA HIS A 96 4.74 -12.37 1.33
C HIS A 96 5.50 -11.79 2.52
N VAL A 97 5.98 -10.55 2.39
CA VAL A 97 6.71 -9.84 3.45
C VAL A 97 5.83 -9.68 4.69
N GLY A 98 4.58 -9.21 4.54
CA GLY A 98 3.65 -9.06 5.65
C GLY A 98 3.37 -10.37 6.39
N GLU A 99 3.22 -11.48 5.66
CA GLU A 99 3.05 -12.82 6.25
C GLU A 99 4.29 -13.27 7.04
N GLN A 100 5.49 -13.10 6.48
CA GLN A 100 6.73 -13.48 7.17
C GLN A 100 6.95 -12.63 8.42
N MET A 101 6.80 -11.31 8.30
CA MET A 101 7.02 -10.39 9.40
C MET A 101 6.03 -10.60 10.55
N THR A 102 4.82 -11.10 10.28
CA THR A 102 3.83 -11.43 11.33
C THR A 102 4.26 -12.60 12.23
N THR A 103 5.14 -13.48 11.75
CA THR A 103 5.48 -14.73 12.47
C THR A 103 6.40 -14.47 13.68
N ASP A 104 7.31 -13.50 13.58
CA ASP A 104 8.32 -13.21 14.61
C ASP A 104 8.63 -11.71 14.66
N PHE A 105 7.58 -10.90 14.85
CA PHE A 105 7.72 -9.45 14.95
C PHE A 105 8.15 -9.03 16.36
N PRO A 106 9.18 -8.17 16.51
CA PRO A 106 9.60 -7.68 17.83
C PRO A 106 8.45 -7.00 18.58
N VAL A 107 8.16 -7.49 19.78
CA VAL A 107 7.04 -7.02 20.62
C VAL A 107 7.23 -5.61 21.17
N ASP A 108 8.48 -5.14 21.20
CA ASP A 108 8.85 -3.84 21.75
C ASP A 108 8.69 -2.69 20.74
N ALA A 109 8.39 -3.02 19.48
CA ALA A 109 8.19 -2.03 18.44
C ALA A 109 6.79 -1.38 18.55
N TYR A 110 6.73 -0.05 18.40
CA TYR A 110 5.49 0.72 18.40
C TYR A 110 4.67 0.60 17.11
N VAL A 111 5.22 -0.11 16.12
CA VAL A 111 4.68 -0.28 14.76
C VAL A 111 4.25 -1.74 14.53
N GLY A 112 3.31 -1.99 13.61
CA GLY A 112 2.91 -3.34 13.25
C GLY A 112 3.72 -3.94 12.08
N PRO A 113 3.73 -5.29 11.92
CA PRO A 113 4.42 -5.94 10.81
C PRO A 113 3.89 -5.52 9.43
N TRP A 114 2.59 -5.26 9.31
CA TRP A 114 1.98 -4.83 8.06
C TRP A 114 2.30 -3.37 7.71
N ASP A 115 2.53 -2.50 8.70
CA ASP A 115 2.97 -1.13 8.44
C ASP A 115 4.39 -1.14 7.86
N CYS A 116 5.27 -1.98 8.41
CA CYS A 116 6.61 -2.20 7.84
C CYS A 116 6.53 -2.81 6.43
N ALA A 117 5.68 -3.82 6.21
CA ALA A 117 5.51 -4.42 4.88
C ALA A 117 5.01 -3.40 3.85
N ASN A 118 4.09 -2.51 4.24
CA ASN A 118 3.63 -1.42 3.37
C ASN A 118 4.79 -0.47 3.03
N PHE A 119 5.62 -0.10 4.00
CA PHE A 119 6.82 0.72 3.73
C PHE A 119 7.80 0.03 2.77
N VAL A 120 7.99 -1.29 2.89
CA VAL A 120 8.77 -2.07 1.92
C VAL A 120 8.16 -1.95 0.53
N SER A 121 6.84 -2.07 0.39
CA SER A 121 6.19 -1.94 -0.91
C SER A 121 6.37 -0.56 -1.53
N ASP A 122 6.31 0.51 -0.73
CA ASP A 122 6.59 1.88 -1.19
C ASP A 122 8.03 2.01 -1.68
N THR A 123 8.98 1.42 -0.95
CA THR A 123 10.40 1.39 -1.33
C THR A 123 10.59 0.67 -2.66
N LEU A 124 9.92 -0.47 -2.86
CA LEU A 124 9.98 -1.23 -4.11
C LEU A 124 9.35 -0.48 -5.28
N VAL A 125 8.24 0.21 -5.06
CA VAL A 125 7.63 1.09 -6.08
C VAL A 125 8.62 2.19 -6.45
N ALA A 126 9.20 2.88 -5.48
CA ALA A 126 10.17 3.94 -5.72
C ALA A 126 11.37 3.45 -6.55
N LEU A 127 11.91 2.27 -6.23
CA LEU A 127 13.00 1.66 -6.99
C LEU A 127 12.60 1.24 -8.40
N ALA A 128 11.41 0.66 -8.56
CA ALA A 128 10.97 0.07 -9.83
C ALA A 128 10.42 1.09 -10.84
N SER A 129 9.71 2.12 -10.38
CA SER A 129 9.06 3.11 -11.25
C SER A 129 9.77 4.46 -11.26
N GLY A 130 10.61 4.75 -10.27
CA GLY A 130 11.12 6.11 -10.04
C GLY A 130 10.08 7.08 -9.46
N GLU A 131 8.87 6.61 -9.16
CA GLU A 131 7.77 7.41 -8.61
C GLU A 131 7.61 7.14 -7.10
N ARG A 132 7.29 8.17 -6.32
CA ARG A 132 7.15 8.11 -4.85
C ARG A 132 5.75 8.56 -4.40
N CYS A 133 5.19 7.92 -3.36
CA CYS A 133 4.08 8.53 -2.62
C CYS A 133 4.57 9.77 -1.88
N GLU A 134 3.89 10.91 -2.04
CA GLU A 134 4.17 12.12 -1.27
C GLU A 134 4.11 11.89 0.25
N CYS A 135 3.30 10.91 0.66
CA CYS A 135 3.15 10.43 2.03
C CYS A 135 4.30 9.57 2.54
N SER A 136 5.04 8.92 1.63
CA SER A 136 6.14 8.05 1.98
C SER A 136 7.36 8.90 2.27
N SER A 137 8.18 8.50 3.24
CA SER A 137 9.51 9.09 3.48
C SER A 137 10.64 8.22 2.91
N ALA A 138 10.32 7.24 2.05
CA ALA A 138 11.31 6.46 1.31
C ALA A 138 12.12 7.36 0.34
N PRO A 139 13.42 7.11 0.13
CA PRO A 139 14.24 7.91 -0.77
C PRO A 139 13.82 7.70 -2.23
N THR A 140 14.10 8.68 -3.08
CA THR A 140 13.86 8.62 -4.52
C THR A 140 14.73 7.56 -5.19
N ALA A 141 14.36 7.09 -6.39
CA ALA A 141 15.20 6.16 -7.15
C ALA A 141 16.64 6.67 -7.34
N ALA A 142 16.85 7.98 -7.56
CA ALA A 142 18.19 8.54 -7.70
C ALA A 142 18.98 8.55 -6.37
N GLU A 143 18.31 8.83 -5.25
CA GLU A 143 18.91 8.75 -3.91
C GLU A 143 19.21 7.29 -3.54
N LEU A 144 18.31 6.38 -3.89
CA LEU A 144 18.49 4.94 -3.69
C LEU A 144 19.56 4.36 -4.60
N GLU A 145 19.71 4.81 -5.85
CA GLU A 145 20.81 4.45 -6.74
C GLU A 145 22.14 4.96 -6.19
N ALA A 146 22.17 6.19 -5.67
CA ALA A 146 23.35 6.74 -5.01
C ALA A 146 23.72 5.92 -3.75
N ARG A 147 22.75 5.58 -2.89
CA ARG A 147 22.98 4.75 -1.70
C ARG A 147 23.30 3.29 -2.06
N ALA A 148 22.66 2.73 -3.07
CA ALA A 148 22.99 1.42 -3.63
C ALA A 148 24.45 1.36 -4.09
N ALA A 149 24.95 2.43 -4.71
CA ALA A 149 26.36 2.54 -5.06
C ALA A 149 27.29 2.54 -3.83
N GLU A 150 26.86 3.12 -2.69
CA GLU A 150 27.57 3.00 -1.40
C GLU A 150 27.63 1.54 -0.92
N PHE A 151 26.54 0.78 -1.10
CA PHE A 151 26.45 -0.63 -0.69
C PHE A 151 27.06 -1.65 -1.67
N GLY A 152 27.28 -1.24 -2.93
CA GLY A 152 27.90 -2.05 -3.99
C GLY A 152 29.43 -1.89 -4.10
N GLY A 153 30.02 -0.91 -3.38
CA GLY A 153 31.45 -0.60 -3.43
C GLY A 153 32.36 -1.39 -2.48
N SER A 154 31.82 -2.28 -1.64
CA SER A 154 32.62 -3.08 -0.70
C SER A 154 32.68 -4.54 -1.17
N SER A 155 33.78 -4.88 -1.85
CA SER A 155 34.19 -6.26 -2.18
C SER A 155 35.36 -6.68 -1.30
#